data_AF-A0A848I5R0-F1
#
_entry.id   AF-A0A848I5R0-F1
#
_cell.length_a   1.000
_cell.length_b   1.000
_cell.length_c   1.000
_cell.angle_alpha   90.00
_cell.angle_beta   90.00
_cell.angle_gamma   90.00
#
_symmetry.space_group_name_H-M   'P 1'
#
loop_
_entity.id
_entity.type
_entity.pdbx_description
1 polymer ?
#
loop_
_entity_poly.entity_id
_entity_poly.type
_entity_poly.pdbx_seq_one_letter_code
_entity_poly.pdbx_strand_id
1 'polypeptide(L)'
;MAYHHDVSRGLARFVARMRDKVADDIFVARIEHYLERSGQDDGGRLAVACGEENLLIGRAVAGMEPLTRAILILVVARKMSVAQVSRRFGMSEERVCRHFRLAIEMVAEQGRLGLSPCGSSDR
;
A
#
# COMPACT_ATOMS: atom_id res chain seq x y z
N MET A 1 -15.00 -40.94 1.57
CA MET A 1 -15.26 -39.83 0.63
C MET A 1 -14.52 -38.55 1.09
N ALA A 2 -13.18 -38.59 1.21
CA ALA A 2 -12.37 -37.48 1.76
C ALA A 2 -11.44 -36.81 0.72
N TYR A 3 -11.39 -37.32 -0.51
CA TYR A 3 -10.39 -36.93 -1.51
C TYR A 3 -10.63 -35.56 -2.18
N HIS A 4 -11.86 -35.02 -2.16
CA HIS A 4 -12.15 -33.74 -2.82
C HIS A 4 -11.77 -32.49 -1.98
N HIS A 5 -11.75 -32.61 -0.64
CA HIS A 5 -11.41 -31.48 0.23
C HIS A 5 -9.91 -31.19 0.27
N ASP A 6 -9.06 -32.22 0.20
CA ASP A 6 -7.61 -32.03 0.22
C ASP A 6 -7.04 -31.47 -1.09
N VAL A 7 -7.61 -31.87 -2.24
CA VAL A 7 -7.19 -31.32 -3.54
C VAL A 7 -7.48 -29.81 -3.60
N SER A 8 -8.65 -29.39 -3.10
CA SER A 8 -9.04 -27.98 -3.04
C SER A 8 -8.10 -27.15 -2.15
N ARG A 9 -7.69 -27.71 -0.99
CA ARG A 9 -6.77 -27.04 -0.05
C ARG A 9 -5.34 -27.00 -0.57
N GLY A 10 -4.88 -28.07 -1.23
CA GLY A 10 -3.58 -28.13 -1.90
C GLY A 10 -3.48 -27.14 -3.05
N LEU A 11 -4.50 -27.06 -3.89
CA LEU A 11 -4.58 -26.12 -5.01
C LEU A 11 -4.62 -24.67 -4.51
N ALA A 12 -5.39 -24.37 -3.48
CA ALA A 12 -5.44 -23.03 -2.88
C ALA A 12 -4.08 -22.58 -2.34
N ARG A 13 -3.35 -23.47 -1.63
CA ARG A 13 -1.99 -23.19 -1.15
C ARG A 13 -0.98 -23.03 -2.29
N PHE A 14 -1.13 -23.83 -3.35
CA PHE A 14 -0.26 -23.74 -4.52
C PHE A 14 -0.48 -22.42 -5.27
N VAL A 15 -1.74 -22.05 -5.52
CA VAL A 15 -2.10 -20.78 -6.16
C VAL A 15 -1.65 -19.59 -5.30
N ALA A 16 -1.82 -19.65 -3.97
CA ALA A 16 -1.31 -18.63 -3.08
C ALA A 16 0.23 -18.49 -3.17
N ARG A 17 0.96 -19.61 -3.12
CA ARG A 17 2.43 -19.60 -3.28
C ARG A 17 2.89 -19.11 -4.66
N MET A 18 2.16 -19.44 -5.71
CA MET A 18 2.48 -18.96 -7.06
C MET A 18 2.19 -17.46 -7.20
N ARG A 19 1.12 -16.96 -6.58
CA ARG A 19 0.83 -15.51 -6.50
C ARG A 19 1.89 -14.76 -5.70
N ASP A 20 2.42 -15.37 -4.65
CA ASP A 20 3.53 -14.77 -3.89
C ASP A 20 4.84 -14.73 -4.69
N LYS A 21 5.02 -15.63 -5.67
CA LYS A 21 6.18 -15.64 -6.58
C LYS A 21 6.06 -14.69 -7.78
N VAL A 22 4.90 -14.07 -8.00
CA VAL A 22 4.76 -13.05 -9.05
C VAL A 22 5.60 -11.83 -8.64
N ALA A 23 6.42 -11.34 -9.57
CA ALA A 23 7.25 -10.16 -9.36
C ALA A 23 6.39 -8.95 -8.99
N ASP A 24 6.84 -8.17 -8.00
CA ASP A 24 6.12 -6.99 -7.51
C ASP A 24 5.83 -5.98 -8.63
N ASP A 25 6.71 -5.90 -9.63
CA ASP A 25 6.58 -5.02 -10.80
C ASP A 25 5.28 -5.23 -11.58
N ILE A 26 4.75 -6.47 -11.64
CA ILE A 26 3.50 -6.78 -12.33
C ILE A 26 2.30 -6.20 -11.56
N PHE A 27 2.34 -6.25 -10.23
CA PHE A 27 1.30 -5.66 -9.40
C PHE A 27 1.40 -4.13 -9.40
N VAL A 28 2.61 -3.59 -9.37
CA VAL A 28 2.88 -2.16 -9.50
C VAL A 28 2.27 -1.63 -10.80
N ALA A 29 2.64 -2.21 -11.95
CA ALA A 29 2.13 -1.78 -13.25
C ALA A 29 0.59 -1.85 -13.34
N ARG A 30 -0.04 -2.88 -12.75
CA ARG A 30 -1.51 -2.98 -12.72
C ARG A 30 -2.16 -1.93 -11.83
N ILE A 31 -1.57 -1.62 -10.69
CA ILE A 31 -2.08 -0.58 -9.79
C ILE A 31 -1.87 0.80 -10.41
N GLU A 32 -0.70 1.07 -10.99
CA GLU A 32 -0.41 2.32 -11.69
C GLU A 32 -1.39 2.57 -12.83
N HIS A 33 -1.60 1.58 -13.70
CA HIS A 33 -2.60 1.69 -14.77
C HIS A 33 -4.02 1.93 -14.23
N TYR A 34 -4.37 1.33 -13.09
CA TYR A 34 -5.65 1.59 -12.43
C TYR A 34 -5.73 3.01 -11.87
N LEU A 35 -4.65 3.53 -11.28
CA LEU A 35 -4.57 4.88 -10.73
C LEU A 35 -4.63 5.94 -11.84
N GLU A 36 -3.96 5.72 -12.97
CA GLU A 36 -4.03 6.56 -14.17
C GLU A 36 -5.47 6.63 -14.70
N ARG A 37 -6.12 5.47 -14.83
CA ARG A 37 -7.48 5.38 -15.37
C ARG A 37 -8.54 5.93 -14.41
N SER A 38 -8.38 5.72 -13.10
CA SER A 38 -9.30 6.26 -12.08
C SER A 38 -9.04 7.75 -11.78
N GLY A 39 -7.84 8.27 -12.08
CA GLY A 39 -7.54 9.70 -12.03
C GLY A 39 -8.25 10.52 -13.11
N GLN A 40 -8.71 9.86 -14.19
CA GLN A 40 -9.51 10.49 -15.25
C GLN A 40 -11.01 10.55 -14.91
N ASP A 41 -11.51 9.65 -14.05
CA ASP A 41 -12.94 9.53 -13.70
C ASP A 41 -13.30 10.32 -12.42
N ASP A 42 -12.36 10.37 -11.45
CA ASP A 42 -12.43 11.27 -10.29
C ASP A 42 -11.62 12.54 -10.58
N GLY A 43 -12.26 13.56 -11.15
CA GLY A 43 -11.69 14.92 -11.32
C GLY A 43 -11.36 15.67 -10.02
N GLY A 44 -10.99 14.96 -8.95
CA GLY A 44 -10.92 15.51 -7.60
C GLY A 44 -9.83 14.88 -6.73
N ARG A 45 -8.74 15.64 -6.57
CA ARG A 45 -7.92 15.73 -5.35
C ARG A 45 -7.12 14.47 -4.94
N LEU A 46 -6.01 14.26 -5.65
CA LEU A 46 -4.71 14.12 -4.96
C LEU A 46 -4.10 15.52 -4.79
N ALA A 47 -4.89 16.45 -4.23
CA ALA A 47 -4.35 17.74 -3.80
C ALA A 47 -3.59 17.46 -2.51
N VAL A 48 -2.29 17.20 -2.65
CA VAL A 48 -1.31 17.25 -1.57
C VAL A 48 -1.53 18.58 -0.85
N ALA A 49 -2.20 18.56 0.30
CA ALA A 49 -2.36 19.75 1.11
C ALA A 49 -0.96 20.18 1.55
N CYS A 50 -0.44 21.30 1.04
CA CYS A 50 0.87 21.79 1.43
C CYS A 50 0.83 22.32 2.88
N GLY A 51 1.29 21.50 3.82
CA GLY A 51 1.68 21.89 5.17
C GLY A 51 3.01 21.20 5.51
N GLU A 52 3.79 21.69 6.46
CA GLU A 52 5.11 21.12 6.81
C GLU A 52 5.03 19.63 7.22
N GLU A 53 3.96 19.23 7.91
CA GLU A 53 3.67 17.82 8.21
C GLU A 53 3.48 16.98 6.94
N ASN A 54 2.91 17.56 5.88
CA ASN A 54 2.75 16.89 4.59
C ASN A 54 4.05 16.81 3.78
N LEU A 55 5.06 17.64 4.09
CA LEU A 55 6.39 17.51 3.48
C LEU A 55 7.15 16.31 4.05
N LEU A 56 7.03 16.06 5.36
CA LEU A 56 7.61 14.87 6.00
C LEU A 56 6.92 13.59 5.54
N ILE A 57 5.59 13.60 5.47
CA ILE A 57 4.81 12.49 4.90
C ILE A 57 5.17 12.30 3.41
N GLY A 58 5.30 13.39 2.65
CA GLY A 58 5.73 13.35 1.25
C GLY A 58 7.11 12.70 1.06
N ARG A 59 8.07 13.01 1.94
CA ARG A 59 9.39 12.35 1.96
C ARG A 59 9.30 10.87 2.34
N ALA A 60 8.49 10.53 3.33
CA ALA A 60 8.25 9.14 3.73
C ALA A 60 7.73 8.32 2.53
N VAL A 61 6.71 8.86 1.85
CA VAL A 61 6.09 8.22 0.69
C VAL A 61 7.03 8.15 -0.52
N ALA A 62 7.91 9.15 -0.71
CA ALA A 62 8.90 9.14 -1.79
C ALA A 62 9.99 8.06 -1.60
N GLY A 63 10.32 7.72 -0.35
CA GLY A 63 11.29 6.68 -0.02
C GLY A 63 10.72 5.25 0.01
N MET A 64 9.40 5.08 -0.14
CA MET A 64 8.77 3.76 -0.15
C MET A 64 9.02 3.02 -1.46
N GLU A 65 9.11 1.69 -1.37
CA GLU A 65 9.02 0.84 -2.55
C GLU A 65 7.72 1.12 -3.34
N PRO A 66 7.75 1.04 -4.68
CA PRO A 66 6.61 1.40 -5.53
C PRO A 66 5.32 0.69 -5.14
N LEU A 67 5.39 -0.61 -4.81
CA LEU A 67 4.22 -1.39 -4.42
C LEU A 67 3.65 -0.96 -3.07
N THR A 68 4.52 -0.70 -2.10
CA THR A 68 4.16 -0.20 -0.76
C THR A 68 3.45 1.14 -0.86
N ARG A 69 4.01 2.07 -1.65
CA ARG A 69 3.41 3.37 -1.95
C ARG A 69 2.04 3.21 -2.63
N ALA A 70 1.96 2.37 -3.65
CA ALA A 70 0.74 2.15 -4.41
C ALA A 70 -0.40 1.59 -3.52
N ILE A 71 -0.08 0.62 -2.66
CA ILE A 71 -1.03 0.06 -1.69
C ILE A 71 -1.49 1.12 -0.69
N LEU A 72 -0.59 1.96 -0.18
CA LEU A 72 -0.94 3.06 0.71
C LEU A 72 -1.95 4.01 0.05
N ILE A 73 -1.73 4.41 -1.21
CA ILE A 73 -2.63 5.28 -1.97
C ILE A 73 -4.00 4.64 -2.15
N LEU A 74 -4.05 3.34 -2.50
CA LEU A 74 -5.33 2.63 -2.66
C LEU A 74 -6.14 2.58 -1.37
N VAL A 75 -5.50 2.31 -0.23
CA VAL A 75 -6.20 2.19 1.05
C VAL A 75 -6.59 3.55 1.62
N VAL A 76 -5.69 4.54 1.58
CA VAL A 76 -5.91 5.85 2.23
C VAL A 76 -6.65 6.80 1.31
N ALA A 77 -6.17 7.01 0.07
CA ALA A 77 -6.76 7.99 -0.84
C ALA A 77 -8.03 7.47 -1.53
N ARG A 78 -8.04 6.18 -1.92
CA ARG A 78 -9.20 5.55 -2.57
C ARG A 78 -10.12 4.81 -1.59
N LYS A 79 -9.84 4.87 -0.29
CA LYS A 79 -10.64 4.23 0.79
C LYS A 79 -10.94 2.75 0.54
N MET A 80 -10.06 2.05 -0.16
CA MET A 80 -10.24 0.62 -0.43
C MET A 80 -9.86 -0.21 0.79
N SER A 81 -10.67 -1.21 1.11
CA SER A 81 -10.28 -2.21 2.11
C SER A 81 -9.19 -3.14 1.57
N VAL A 82 -8.42 -3.76 2.47
CA VAL A 82 -7.42 -4.77 2.11
C VAL A 82 -8.02 -5.89 1.25
N ALA A 83 -9.23 -6.33 1.58
CA ALA A 83 -9.94 -7.35 0.83
C ALA A 83 -10.32 -6.88 -0.59
N GLN A 84 -10.69 -5.61 -0.77
CA GLN A 84 -10.96 -5.03 -2.09
C GLN A 84 -9.70 -4.96 -2.95
N VAL A 85 -8.58 -4.52 -2.38
CA VAL A 85 -7.27 -4.47 -3.06
C VAL A 85 -6.82 -5.88 -3.47
N SER A 86 -6.88 -6.84 -2.55
CA SER A 86 -6.57 -8.25 -2.80
C SER A 86 -7.36 -8.82 -3.98
N ARG A 87 -8.69 -8.67 -3.98
CA ARG A 87 -9.56 -9.18 -5.04
C ARG A 87 -9.29 -8.49 -6.38
N ARG A 88 -9.12 -7.16 -6.37
CA ARG A 88 -8.98 -6.37 -7.60
C ARG A 88 -7.63 -6.59 -8.29
N PHE A 89 -6.57 -6.71 -7.51
CA PHE A 89 -5.20 -6.86 -8.03
C PHE A 89 -4.71 -8.31 -8.02
N GLY A 90 -5.50 -9.25 -7.48
CA GLY A 90 -5.15 -10.68 -7.46
C GLY A 90 -3.98 -11.00 -6.52
N MET A 91 -3.77 -10.16 -5.50
CA MET A 91 -2.75 -10.33 -4.46
C MET A 91 -3.32 -11.08 -3.26
N SER A 92 -2.48 -11.67 -2.43
CA SER A 92 -2.91 -12.21 -1.14
C SER A 92 -3.20 -11.06 -0.16
N GLU A 93 -4.25 -11.20 0.67
CA GLU A 93 -4.57 -10.20 1.70
C GLU A 93 -3.42 -10.02 2.69
N GLU A 94 -2.70 -11.10 2.99
CA GLU A 94 -1.52 -11.10 3.85
C GLU A 94 -0.39 -10.21 3.28
N ARG A 95 -0.13 -10.28 1.97
CA ARG A 95 0.87 -9.44 1.30
C ARG A 95 0.45 -7.98 1.30
N VAL A 96 -0.82 -7.70 0.98
CA VAL A 96 -1.38 -6.33 1.04
C VAL A 96 -1.26 -5.76 2.45
N CYS A 97 -1.63 -6.53 3.47
CA CYS A 97 -1.49 -6.15 4.88
C CYS A 97 -0.04 -5.89 5.29
N ARG A 98 0.92 -6.67 4.79
CA ARG A 98 2.35 -6.50 5.08
C ARG A 98 2.86 -5.18 4.53
N HIS A 99 2.63 -4.91 3.25
CA HIS A 99 3.03 -3.64 2.63
C HIS A 99 2.32 -2.45 3.27
N PHE A 100 1.03 -2.58 3.61
CA PHE A 100 0.31 -1.51 4.28
C PHE A 100 0.86 -1.20 5.67
N ARG A 101 1.20 -2.22 6.47
CA ARG A 101 1.87 -2.02 7.77
C ARG A 101 3.23 -1.35 7.62
N LEU A 102 4.05 -1.81 6.68
CA LEU A 102 5.36 -1.22 6.40
C LEU A 102 5.22 0.25 5.98
N ALA A 103 4.22 0.58 5.17
CA ALA A 103 3.93 1.97 4.80
C ALA A 103 3.58 2.84 6.02
N ILE A 104 2.75 2.33 6.94
CA ILE A 104 2.39 3.05 8.18
C ILE A 104 3.61 3.23 9.08
N GLU A 105 4.44 2.20 9.25
CA GLU A 105 5.66 2.25 10.06
C GLU A 105 6.62 3.33 9.55
N MET A 106 6.87 3.37 8.23
CA MET A 106 7.72 4.41 7.62
C MET A 106 7.16 5.82 7.80
N VAL A 107 5.84 6.01 7.70
CA VAL A 107 5.21 7.32 7.97
C VAL A 107 5.31 7.68 9.45
N ALA A 108 5.09 6.73 10.35
CA ALA A 108 5.16 6.94 11.79
C ALA A 108 6.60 7.27 12.25
N GLU A 109 7.62 6.64 11.67
CA GLU A 109 9.02 6.96 11.93
C GLU A 109 9.36 8.39 11.52
N GLN A 110 8.88 8.85 10.37
CA GLN A 110 9.08 10.24 9.93
C GLN A 110 8.30 11.25 10.81
N GLY A 111 7.11 10.89 11.28
CA GLY A 111 6.37 11.69 12.25
C GLY A 111 7.07 11.79 13.61
N ARG A 112 7.75 10.72 14.05
CA ARG A 112 8.59 10.71 15.26
C ARG A 112 9.86 11.57 15.10
N LEU A 113 10.49 11.52 13.94
CA LEU A 113 11.67 12.36 13.64
C LEU A 113 11.30 13.84 13.48
N GLY A 114 10.05 14.15 13.09
CA GLY A 114 9.48 15.50 13.12
C GLY A 114 9.09 16.02 14.51
N LEU A 115 9.05 15.15 15.53
CA LEU A 115 8.80 15.48 16.94
C LEU A 115 10.09 15.57 17.76
N SER A 116 11.26 15.72 17.13
CA SER A 116 12.42 16.20 17.86
C SER A 116 12.06 17.60 18.38
N PRO A 117 12.00 17.83 19.71
CA PRO A 117 11.60 19.12 20.24
C PRO A 117 12.63 20.14 19.74
N CYS A 118 12.20 20.99 18.81
CA CYS A 118 12.95 22.19 18.45
C CYS A 118 13.28 22.90 19.77
N GLY A 119 14.58 23.02 20.01
CA GLY A 119 15.12 23.50 21.26
C GLY A 119 14.46 24.80 21.68
N SER A 120 14.14 24.88 22.96
CA SER A 120 14.01 26.12 23.69
C SER A 120 15.31 26.91 23.49
N SER A 121 15.32 27.76 22.46
CA SER A 121 16.31 28.81 22.29
C SER A 121 15.54 30.13 22.24
N ASP A 122 16.09 31.11 22.93
CA ASP A 122 15.64 32.50 23.08
C ASP A 122 14.49 32.80 24.07
N ARG A 123 14.83 32.99 25.36
CA ARG A 123 15.25 34.29 25.95
C ARG A 123 15.06 34.33 27.47
#